data_AF-A0A916CC66-F1
#
_entry.id   AF-A0A916CC66-F1
#
_cell.length_a   1.000
_cell.length_b   1.000
_cell.length_c   1.000
_cell.angle_alpha   90.00
_cell.angle_beta   90.00
_cell.angle_gamma   90.00
#
_symmetry.space_group_name_H-M   'P 1'
#
loop_
_entity.id
_entity.type
_entity.pdbx_description
1 polymer ?
#
loop_
_entity_poly.entity_id
_entity_poly.type
_entity_poly.pdbx_seq_one_letter_code
_entity_poly.pdbx_strand_id
1 'polypeptide(L)'
;MRALICSLLVFLAVPAAAEDMPAWFKESFLDMREDVAEAAKSGRRLMLYFHQDGCPYCAKLLRENFGDKAIADKTRRHFDVIALNLWGDREVTDFAGKATTEKAFAKALRVQFTPTLVMLDERGGTALRLNGYIPPHQLHAALDYAGGRLEKTQHYTDFLQANVREAASGRLHDAPWLMAVPLDLSGRDARPTLVIFEQKVCAGCDELHAEGFPRPEVAALLKRFRAARVDIASNEPLKTPQGKSLPMRDWARQLRIAYTPSFVFFDAGGREVFRVEGYLRPFHLSSSLDYVSSGAYKKQPEFQRFIEARAAARRAKGEKIELMK
;
A
#
# COMPACT_ATOMS: atom_id res chain seq x y z
N MET A 1 -37.00 -24.42 -47.56
CA MET A 1 -36.54 -24.85 -46.22
C MET A 1 -35.05 -24.58 -46.08
N ARG A 2 -34.64 -23.53 -45.36
CA ARG A 2 -33.24 -23.29 -44.96
C ARG A 2 -33.22 -23.28 -43.43
N ALA A 3 -32.69 -24.35 -42.84
CA ALA A 3 -32.54 -24.46 -41.40
C ALA A 3 -31.32 -23.63 -40.95
N LEU A 4 -31.54 -22.68 -40.04
CA LEU A 4 -30.48 -21.93 -39.37
C LEU A 4 -29.76 -22.84 -38.38
N ILE A 5 -28.45 -23.02 -38.57
CA ILE A 5 -27.56 -23.62 -37.58
C ILE A 5 -27.20 -22.51 -36.58
N CYS A 6 -27.69 -22.63 -35.36
CA CYS A 6 -27.35 -21.75 -34.25
C CYS A 6 -26.04 -22.25 -33.63
N SER A 7 -24.90 -21.67 -34.04
CA SER A 7 -23.60 -21.95 -33.43
C SER A 7 -23.54 -21.35 -32.02
N LEU A 8 -23.60 -22.22 -31.03
CA LEU A 8 -23.39 -21.90 -29.63
C LEU A 8 -21.89 -21.63 -29.39
N LEU A 9 -21.48 -20.36 -29.39
CA LEU A 9 -20.14 -19.95 -28.98
C LEU A 9 -20.03 -20.02 -27.46
N VAL A 10 -19.45 -21.11 -26.96
CA VAL A 10 -19.01 -21.25 -25.56
C VAL A 10 -17.76 -20.38 -25.38
N PHE A 11 -17.92 -19.24 -24.69
CA PHE A 11 -16.77 -18.46 -24.21
C PHE A 11 -16.10 -19.23 -23.07
N LEU A 12 -15.03 -19.97 -23.38
CA LEU A 12 -14.09 -20.47 -22.38
C LEU A 12 -13.43 -19.24 -21.72
N ALA A 13 -13.76 -18.99 -20.46
CA ALA A 13 -13.04 -18.01 -19.65
C ALA A 13 -11.60 -18.50 -19.47
N VAL A 14 -10.65 -17.82 -20.13
CA VAL A 14 -9.21 -18.05 -19.91
C VAL A 14 -8.90 -17.63 -18.47
N PRO A 15 -8.42 -18.53 -17.60
CA PRO A 15 -8.00 -18.14 -16.27
C PRO A 15 -6.82 -17.18 -16.41
N ALA A 16 -6.83 -16.08 -15.65
CA ALA A 16 -5.68 -15.19 -15.57
C ALA A 16 -4.48 -16.02 -15.09
N ALA A 17 -3.47 -16.19 -15.94
CA ALA A 17 -2.27 -16.95 -15.60
C ALA A 17 -1.58 -16.32 -14.38
N ALA A 18 -1.18 -17.15 -13.41
CA ALA A 18 -0.26 -16.72 -12.37
C ALA A 18 1.04 -16.26 -13.05
N GLU A 19 1.53 -15.07 -12.70
CA GLU A 19 2.78 -14.57 -13.25
C GLU A 19 3.94 -15.27 -12.52
N ASP A 20 4.80 -15.97 -13.25
CA ASP A 20 5.87 -16.77 -12.67
C ASP A 20 6.82 -15.90 -11.84
N MET A 21 7.13 -16.38 -10.63
CA MET A 21 8.08 -15.68 -9.77
C MET A 21 9.48 -15.74 -10.38
N PRO A 22 10.29 -14.67 -10.24
CA PRO A 22 11.67 -14.69 -10.73
C PRO A 22 12.45 -15.86 -10.14
N ALA A 23 13.19 -16.59 -10.97
CA ALA A 23 13.94 -17.78 -10.56
C ALA A 23 15.00 -17.54 -9.47
N TRP A 24 15.32 -16.27 -9.17
CA TRP A 24 16.25 -15.90 -8.10
C TRP A 24 15.56 -15.71 -6.75
N PHE A 25 14.23 -15.80 -6.66
CA PHE A 25 13.52 -15.87 -5.39
C PHE A 25 13.90 -17.16 -4.66
N LYS A 26 13.94 -17.07 -3.33
CA LYS A 26 14.34 -18.19 -2.49
C LYS A 26 13.22 -19.23 -2.45
N GLU A 27 13.58 -20.48 -2.76
CA GLU A 27 12.76 -21.64 -2.41
C GLU A 27 12.93 -21.91 -0.91
N SER A 28 11.83 -21.77 -0.17
CA SER A 28 11.82 -21.84 1.30
C SER A 28 10.73 -22.80 1.78
N PHE A 29 11.02 -23.48 2.89
CA PHE A 29 10.06 -24.28 3.68
C PHE A 29 9.10 -23.41 4.51
N LEU A 30 9.21 -22.08 4.40
CA LEU A 30 8.41 -21.07 5.09
C LEU A 30 8.51 -21.12 6.62
N ASP A 31 9.66 -21.49 7.17
CA ASP A 31 10.00 -21.19 8.57
C ASP A 31 10.68 -19.82 8.64
N MET A 32 9.92 -18.83 9.11
CA MET A 32 10.35 -17.44 9.11
C MET A 32 11.57 -17.19 10.00
N ARG A 33 11.79 -17.99 11.05
CA ARG A 33 12.96 -17.83 11.94
C ARG A 33 14.20 -18.40 11.28
N GLU A 34 14.08 -19.57 10.65
CA GLU A 34 15.17 -20.17 9.89
C GLU A 34 15.55 -19.31 8.69
N ASP A 35 14.57 -18.80 7.94
CA ASP A 35 14.81 -17.93 6.80
C ASP A 35 15.51 -16.62 7.17
N VAL A 36 15.11 -15.99 8.28
CA VAL A 36 15.81 -14.79 8.81
C VAL A 36 17.23 -15.14 9.23
N ALA A 37 17.43 -16.25 9.94
CA ALA A 37 18.75 -16.66 10.42
C ALA A 37 19.70 -17.03 9.27
N GLU A 38 19.20 -17.70 8.24
CA GLU A 38 19.99 -18.04 7.04
C GLU A 38 20.38 -16.79 6.24
N ALA A 39 19.42 -15.89 6.00
CA ALA A 39 19.69 -14.62 5.34
C ALA A 39 20.79 -13.85 6.11
N ALA A 40 20.65 -13.73 7.43
CA ALA A 40 21.62 -13.06 8.28
C ALA A 40 23.01 -13.72 8.26
N LYS A 41 23.10 -15.06 8.27
CA LYS A 41 24.37 -15.79 8.14
C LYS A 41 25.09 -15.49 6.81
N SER A 42 24.33 -15.25 5.74
CA SER A 42 24.87 -14.84 4.43
C SER A 42 25.14 -13.33 4.31
N GLY A 43 24.99 -12.56 5.39
CA GLY A 43 25.14 -11.10 5.38
C GLY A 43 23.96 -10.33 4.76
N ARG A 44 22.90 -11.05 4.38
CA ARG A 44 21.68 -10.53 3.76
C ARG A 44 20.54 -10.39 4.78
N ARG A 45 19.41 -9.85 4.34
CA ARG A 45 18.16 -9.69 5.11
C ARG A 45 17.03 -10.47 4.43
N LEU A 46 15.95 -10.76 5.16
CA LEU A 46 14.78 -11.39 4.54
C LEU A 46 13.81 -10.32 4.02
N MET A 47 13.35 -10.47 2.78
CA MET A 47 12.26 -9.71 2.21
C MET A 47 11.08 -10.63 1.93
N LEU A 48 9.96 -10.36 2.59
CA LEU A 48 8.69 -11.02 2.30
C LEU A 48 7.94 -10.22 1.24
N TYR A 49 7.60 -10.87 0.14
CA TYR A 49 6.80 -10.32 -0.94
C TYR A 49 5.40 -10.93 -0.91
N PHE A 50 4.42 -10.13 -0.48
CA PHE A 50 3.02 -10.53 -0.51
C PHE A 50 2.39 -10.15 -1.85
N HIS A 51 1.84 -11.15 -2.53
CA HIS A 51 1.14 -11.00 -3.81
C HIS A 51 -0.24 -11.66 -3.77
N GLN A 52 -1.01 -11.52 -4.85
CA GLN A 52 -2.19 -12.33 -5.10
C GLN A 52 -2.32 -12.57 -6.60
N ASP A 53 -3.03 -13.62 -6.98
CA ASP A 53 -3.21 -13.97 -8.39
C ASP A 53 -4.08 -12.93 -9.11
N GLY A 54 -3.76 -12.64 -10.37
CA GLY A 54 -4.45 -11.59 -11.14
C GLY A 54 -4.21 -10.16 -10.64
N CYS A 55 -3.25 -9.92 -9.75
CA CYS A 55 -2.89 -8.60 -9.26
C CYS A 55 -2.05 -7.81 -10.29
N PRO A 56 -2.59 -6.76 -10.92
CA PRO A 56 -1.87 -6.04 -11.98
C PRO A 56 -0.70 -5.20 -11.45
N TYR A 57 -0.74 -4.77 -10.18
CA TYR A 57 0.38 -4.07 -9.54
C TYR A 57 1.53 -5.01 -9.18
N CYS A 58 1.21 -6.26 -8.85
CA CYS A 58 2.19 -7.31 -8.57
C CYS A 58 2.94 -7.65 -9.87
N ALA A 59 2.17 -7.87 -10.94
CA ALA A 59 2.66 -8.02 -12.31
C ALA A 59 3.57 -6.85 -12.74
N LYS A 60 3.15 -5.60 -12.48
CA LYS A 60 3.96 -4.40 -12.75
C LYS A 60 5.25 -4.37 -11.93
N LEU A 61 5.21 -4.73 -10.65
CA LEU A 61 6.40 -4.83 -9.81
C LEU A 61 7.37 -5.90 -10.34
N LEU A 62 6.88 -7.08 -10.70
CA LEU A 62 7.73 -8.14 -11.25
C LEU A 62 8.39 -7.71 -12.56
N ARG A 63 7.63 -7.11 -13.49
CA ARG A 63 8.15 -6.70 -14.80
C ARG A 63 9.08 -5.50 -14.77
N GLU A 64 8.70 -4.43 -14.07
CA GLU A 64 9.42 -3.15 -14.15
C GLU A 64 10.49 -3.00 -13.07
N ASN A 65 10.22 -3.51 -11.86
CA ASN A 65 11.19 -3.41 -10.78
C ASN A 65 12.11 -4.63 -10.80
N PHE A 66 11.56 -5.84 -10.62
CA PHE A 66 12.39 -7.05 -10.58
C PHE A 66 12.83 -7.55 -11.96
N GLY A 67 12.29 -6.99 -13.04
CA GLY A 67 12.80 -7.17 -14.41
C GLY A 67 13.91 -6.17 -14.77
N ASP A 68 14.07 -5.07 -14.02
CA ASP A 68 15.24 -4.22 -14.14
C ASP A 68 16.45 -4.89 -13.49
N LYS A 69 17.52 -5.07 -14.26
CA LYS A 69 18.74 -5.77 -13.82
C LYS A 69 19.39 -5.09 -12.61
N ALA A 70 19.44 -3.76 -12.56
CA ALA A 70 20.11 -3.04 -11.49
C ALA A 70 19.34 -3.17 -10.17
N ILE A 71 18.00 -3.14 -10.22
CA ILE A 71 17.14 -3.39 -9.06
C ILE A 71 17.28 -4.86 -8.63
N ALA A 72 17.11 -5.81 -9.55
CA ALA A 72 17.17 -7.24 -9.24
C ALA A 72 18.53 -7.63 -8.62
N ASP A 73 19.64 -7.18 -9.21
CA ASP A 73 20.97 -7.47 -8.67
C ASP A 73 21.17 -6.80 -7.29
N LYS A 74 20.66 -5.58 -7.09
CA LYS A 74 20.69 -4.91 -5.78
C LYS A 74 19.88 -5.68 -4.75
N THR A 75 18.67 -6.11 -5.09
CA THR A 75 17.82 -6.92 -4.21
C THR A 75 18.54 -8.21 -3.83
N ARG A 76 19.08 -8.96 -4.80
CA ARG A 76 19.80 -10.23 -4.54
C ARG A 76 21.05 -10.08 -3.68
N ARG A 77 21.76 -8.95 -3.80
CA ARG A 77 22.94 -8.65 -2.96
C ARG A 77 22.57 -8.44 -1.49
N HIS A 78 21.40 -7.88 -1.22
CA HIS A 78 21.01 -7.47 0.14
C HIS A 78 19.95 -8.37 0.76
N PHE A 79 19.20 -9.13 -0.03
CA PHE A 79 18.02 -9.84 0.44
C PHE A 79 17.90 -11.27 -0.11
N ASP A 80 17.40 -12.15 0.74
CA ASP A 80 16.62 -13.32 0.32
C ASP A 80 15.17 -12.87 0.15
N VAL A 81 14.54 -13.23 -0.98
CA VAL A 81 13.14 -12.85 -1.25
C VAL A 81 12.26 -14.08 -1.26
N ILE A 82 11.22 -14.08 -0.43
CA ILE A 82 10.22 -15.14 -0.36
C ILE A 82 8.87 -14.56 -0.79
N ALA A 83 8.24 -15.20 -1.78
CA ALA A 83 6.88 -14.89 -2.20
C ALA A 83 5.85 -15.61 -1.30
N LEU A 84 4.85 -14.87 -0.84
CA LEU A 84 3.72 -15.36 -0.06
C LEU A 84 2.42 -14.92 -0.74
N ASN A 85 1.52 -15.85 -1.03
CA ASN A 85 0.21 -15.52 -1.60
C ASN A 85 -0.73 -15.07 -0.48
N LEU A 86 -1.33 -13.89 -0.63
CA LEU A 86 -2.28 -13.30 0.35
C LEU A 86 -3.48 -14.21 0.61
N TRP A 87 -3.86 -15.03 -0.37
CA TRP A 87 -4.94 -16.02 -0.27
C TRP A 87 -4.43 -17.46 -0.17
N GLY A 88 -3.11 -17.63 -0.11
CA GLY A 88 -2.47 -18.92 -0.09
C GLY A 88 -2.73 -19.71 1.19
N ASP A 89 -2.62 -21.03 1.05
CA ASP A 89 -2.84 -22.00 2.11
C ASP A 89 -1.61 -22.87 2.37
N ARG A 90 -0.43 -22.49 1.85
CA ARG A 90 0.82 -23.16 2.23
C ARG A 90 1.06 -22.98 3.73
N GLU A 91 1.57 -24.03 4.36
CA GLU A 91 1.95 -23.97 5.77
C GLU A 91 3.13 -23.00 5.94
N VAL A 92 3.04 -22.13 6.94
CA VAL A 92 4.07 -21.18 7.35
C VAL A 92 4.34 -21.43 8.83
N THR A 93 5.60 -21.50 9.23
CA THR A 93 5.98 -21.41 10.65
C THR A 93 6.34 -19.97 10.96
N ASP A 94 5.51 -19.31 11.77
CA ASP A 94 5.64 -17.89 12.05
C ASP A 94 6.85 -17.54 12.95
N PHE A 95 7.06 -16.26 13.22
CA PHE A 95 8.16 -15.79 14.08
C PHE A 95 8.08 -16.28 15.53
N ALA A 96 6.92 -16.76 15.99
CA ALA A 96 6.74 -17.38 17.30
C ALA A 96 6.93 -18.91 17.27
N GLY A 97 7.23 -19.49 16.10
CA GLY A 97 7.38 -20.93 15.91
C GLY A 97 6.06 -21.68 15.80
N LYS A 98 4.95 -20.98 15.53
CA LYS A 98 3.63 -21.59 15.38
C LYS A 98 3.31 -21.83 13.91
N ALA A 99 2.80 -23.04 13.62
CA ALA A 99 2.25 -23.37 12.31
C ALA A 99 0.98 -22.55 12.01
N THR A 100 0.91 -22.00 10.80
CA THR A 100 -0.19 -21.19 10.27
C THR A 100 -0.26 -21.36 8.75
N THR A 101 -1.11 -20.59 8.08
CA THR A 101 -1.21 -20.51 6.61
C THR A 101 -0.70 -19.17 6.11
N GLU A 102 -0.33 -19.06 4.83
CA GLU A 102 0.05 -17.79 4.22
C GLU A 102 -1.02 -16.70 4.45
N LYS A 103 -2.30 -17.01 4.20
CA LYS A 103 -3.41 -16.05 4.43
C LYS A 103 -3.53 -15.61 5.88
N ALA A 104 -3.39 -16.52 6.84
CA ALA A 104 -3.49 -16.20 8.26
C ALA A 104 -2.25 -15.42 8.74
N PHE A 105 -1.08 -15.75 8.21
CA PHE A 105 0.17 -15.03 8.47
C PHE A 105 0.14 -13.60 7.91
N ALA A 106 -0.28 -13.42 6.65
CA ALA A 106 -0.46 -12.12 6.03
C ALA A 106 -1.46 -11.25 6.81
N LYS A 107 -2.57 -11.85 7.28
CA LYS A 107 -3.55 -11.20 8.17
C LYS A 107 -2.93 -10.79 9.50
N ALA A 108 -2.14 -11.65 10.14
CA ALA A 108 -1.45 -11.33 11.39
C ALA A 108 -0.47 -10.15 11.22
N LEU A 109 0.20 -10.07 10.07
CA LEU A 109 1.05 -8.94 9.66
C LEU A 109 0.25 -7.72 9.15
N ARG A 110 -1.09 -7.78 9.16
CA ARG A 110 -1.99 -6.72 8.67
C ARG A 110 -1.69 -6.32 7.23
N VAL A 111 -1.43 -7.28 6.35
CA VAL A 111 -1.28 -7.06 4.91
C VAL A 111 -2.67 -6.86 4.30
N GLN A 112 -2.95 -5.62 3.88
CA GLN A 112 -4.26 -5.21 3.34
C GLN A 112 -4.20 -4.92 1.83
N PHE A 113 -3.00 -4.91 1.23
CA PHE A 113 -2.76 -4.55 -0.16
C PHE A 113 -1.69 -5.45 -0.76
N THR A 114 -1.71 -5.58 -2.09
CA THR A 114 -0.68 -6.25 -2.86
C THR A 114 -0.28 -5.37 -4.04
N PRO A 115 1.02 -5.28 -4.37
CA PRO A 115 2.12 -5.95 -3.68
C PRO A 115 2.41 -5.29 -2.32
N THR A 116 2.88 -6.08 -1.35
CA THR A 116 3.49 -5.55 -0.12
C THR A 116 4.87 -6.18 0.04
N LEU A 117 5.88 -5.33 0.23
CA LEU A 117 7.25 -5.75 0.56
C LEU A 117 7.50 -5.49 2.04
N VAL A 118 7.85 -6.53 2.79
CA VAL A 118 8.28 -6.41 4.19
C VAL A 118 9.74 -6.82 4.27
N MET A 119 10.63 -5.85 4.38
CA MET A 119 12.06 -6.06 4.59
C MET A 119 12.33 -6.16 6.09
N LEU A 120 12.85 -7.31 6.51
CA LEU A 120 13.11 -7.62 7.91
C LEU A 120 14.56 -7.33 8.27
N ASP A 121 14.78 -6.94 9.52
CA ASP A 121 16.10 -6.89 10.13
C ASP A 121 16.59 -8.30 10.51
N GLU A 122 17.81 -8.37 11.03
CA GLU A 122 18.47 -9.63 11.38
C GLU A 122 17.81 -10.38 12.56
N ARG A 123 16.82 -9.77 13.22
CA ARG A 123 16.05 -10.33 14.35
C ARG A 123 14.61 -10.64 13.96
N GLY A 124 14.23 -10.46 12.70
CA GLY A 124 12.86 -10.63 12.22
C GLY A 124 11.94 -9.42 12.50
N GLY A 125 12.50 -8.30 12.98
CA GLY A 125 11.78 -7.03 13.09
C GLY A 125 11.61 -6.38 11.72
N THR A 126 10.59 -5.53 11.54
CA THR A 126 10.41 -4.82 10.26
C THR A 126 11.39 -3.64 10.16
N ALA A 127 12.36 -3.73 9.25
CA ALA A 127 13.26 -2.63 8.92
C ALA A 127 12.58 -1.60 8.01
N LEU A 128 11.85 -2.08 6.99
CA LEU A 128 11.07 -1.23 6.10
C LEU A 128 9.90 -2.02 5.53
N ARG A 129 8.73 -1.37 5.45
CA ARG A 129 7.54 -1.91 4.80
C ARG A 129 7.09 -0.98 3.69
N LEU A 130 6.84 -1.53 2.52
CA LEU A 130 6.31 -0.83 1.37
C LEU A 130 4.97 -1.46 1.01
N ASN A 131 3.92 -0.65 0.99
CA ASN A 131 2.58 -1.08 0.63
C ASN A 131 2.25 -0.52 -0.76
N GLY A 132 1.74 -1.38 -1.65
CA GLY A 132 1.47 -1.02 -3.03
C GLY A 132 2.72 -0.99 -3.92
N TYR A 133 2.50 -0.64 -5.19
CA TYR A 133 3.59 -0.50 -6.15
C TYR A 133 4.42 0.75 -5.87
N ILE A 134 5.75 0.57 -5.82
CA ILE A 134 6.72 1.65 -5.67
C ILE A 134 7.49 1.82 -7.00
N PRO A 135 7.57 3.04 -7.57
CA PRO A 135 8.34 3.31 -8.77
C PRO A 135 9.84 2.91 -8.66
N PRO A 136 10.50 2.55 -9.77
CA PRO A 136 11.87 2.02 -9.78
C PRO A 136 12.90 2.87 -9.00
N HIS A 137 12.89 4.19 -9.22
CA HIS A 137 13.83 5.13 -8.60
C HIS A 137 13.69 5.18 -7.07
N GLN A 138 12.46 5.10 -6.55
CA GLN A 138 12.20 5.04 -5.11
C GLN A 138 12.45 3.65 -4.53
N LEU A 139 12.16 2.57 -5.28
CA LEU A 139 12.49 1.22 -4.84
C LEU A 139 14.01 1.04 -4.71
N HIS A 140 14.80 1.60 -5.63
CA HIS A 140 16.26 1.63 -5.48
C HIS A 140 16.69 2.22 -4.14
N ALA A 141 16.15 3.38 -3.77
CA ALA A 141 16.45 4.02 -2.50
C ALA A 141 15.94 3.18 -1.31
N ALA A 142 14.77 2.54 -1.41
CA ALA A 142 14.27 1.65 -0.39
C ALA A 142 15.21 0.46 -0.11
N LEU A 143 15.75 -0.13 -1.18
CA LEU A 143 16.72 -1.22 -1.09
C LEU A 143 18.04 -0.75 -0.49
N ASP A 144 18.53 0.46 -0.84
CA ASP A 144 19.73 1.03 -0.24
C ASP A 144 19.53 1.31 1.25
N TYR A 145 18.37 1.82 1.63
CA TYR A 145 18.03 2.09 3.02
C TYR A 145 17.99 0.82 3.87
N ALA A 146 17.17 -0.15 3.47
CA ALA A 146 16.97 -1.37 4.24
C ALA A 146 18.17 -2.33 4.11
N GLY A 147 18.83 -2.41 2.96
CA GLY A 147 20.04 -3.22 2.78
C GLY A 147 21.26 -2.62 3.48
N GLY A 148 21.33 -1.30 3.54
CA GLY A 148 22.38 -0.52 4.20
C GLY A 148 22.20 -0.37 5.71
N ARG A 149 21.13 -0.92 6.30
CA ARG A 149 20.83 -0.86 7.75
C ARG A 149 20.62 0.57 8.27
N LEU A 150 20.15 1.45 7.39
CA LEU A 150 20.03 2.87 7.67
C LEU A 150 18.85 3.17 8.61
N GLU A 151 17.95 2.21 8.83
CA GLU A 151 16.88 2.32 9.84
C GLU A 151 17.41 2.50 11.26
N LYS A 152 18.67 2.15 11.51
CA LYS A 152 19.31 2.29 12.82
C LYS A 152 19.75 3.73 13.11
N THR A 153 19.85 4.58 12.09
CA THR A 153 20.45 5.92 12.22
C THR A 153 19.57 7.05 11.69
N GLN A 154 18.63 6.78 10.79
CA GLN A 154 17.76 7.81 10.21
C GLN A 154 16.38 7.26 9.82
N HIS A 155 15.39 8.15 9.76
CA HIS A 155 14.06 7.82 9.29
C HIS A 155 14.03 7.68 7.76
N TYR A 156 13.24 6.72 7.27
CA TYR A 156 13.13 6.46 5.83
C TYR A 156 12.63 7.66 5.03
N THR A 157 11.71 8.45 5.57
CA THR A 157 11.19 9.66 4.91
C THR A 157 12.29 10.69 4.67
N ASP A 158 13.16 10.89 5.67
CA ASP A 158 14.27 11.84 5.59
C ASP A 158 15.30 11.34 4.56
N PHE A 159 15.54 10.02 4.55
CA PHE A 159 16.41 9.38 3.56
C PHE A 159 15.87 9.54 2.13
N LEU A 160 14.58 9.29 1.90
CA LEU A 160 13.96 9.48 0.59
C LEU A 160 14.08 10.92 0.11
N GLN A 161 13.77 11.90 0.96
CA GLN A 161 13.87 13.31 0.60
C GLN A 161 15.29 13.74 0.22
N ALA A 162 16.30 13.18 0.87
CA ALA A 162 17.70 13.50 0.59
C ALA A 162 18.24 12.79 -0.68
N ASN A 163 17.75 11.59 -1.00
CA ASN A 163 18.37 10.70 -1.99
C ASN A 163 17.55 10.49 -3.25
N VAL A 164 16.26 10.81 -3.24
CA VAL A 164 15.37 10.65 -4.38
C VAL A 164 15.01 12.00 -4.96
N ARG A 165 15.19 12.11 -6.27
CA ARG A 165 14.68 13.24 -7.06
C ARG A 165 13.53 12.72 -7.91
N GLU A 166 12.43 13.44 -7.87
CA GLU A 166 11.28 13.22 -8.75
C GLU A 166 10.81 14.57 -9.30
N ALA A 167 10.29 14.55 -10.53
CA ALA A 167 9.65 15.72 -11.10
C ALA A 167 8.31 15.93 -10.38
N ALA A 168 8.22 17.00 -9.59
CA ALA A 168 7.03 17.36 -8.86
C ALA A 168 6.84 18.88 -8.88
N SER A 169 5.64 19.33 -8.54
CA SER A 169 5.24 20.73 -8.59
C SER A 169 5.96 21.64 -7.58
N GLY A 170 6.59 21.06 -6.55
CA GLY A 170 7.28 21.81 -5.50
C GLY A 170 6.34 22.53 -4.53
N ARG A 171 5.03 22.29 -4.62
CA ARG A 171 3.99 22.91 -3.79
C ARG A 171 3.04 21.86 -3.23
N LEU A 172 2.38 22.20 -2.14
CA LEU A 172 1.20 21.46 -1.69
C LEU A 172 -0.03 21.97 -2.45
N HIS A 173 -1.00 21.10 -2.68
CA HIS A 173 -2.22 21.44 -3.43
C HIS A 173 -3.38 21.72 -2.49
N ASP A 174 -3.88 22.94 -2.52
CA ASP A 174 -5.07 23.32 -1.76
C ASP A 174 -6.35 22.89 -2.49
N ALA A 175 -7.39 22.61 -1.72
CA ALA A 175 -8.70 22.30 -2.25
C ALA A 175 -9.80 22.80 -1.29
N PRO A 176 -10.97 23.25 -1.78
CA PRO A 176 -12.03 23.80 -0.92
C PRO A 176 -12.61 22.83 0.11
N TRP A 177 -12.42 21.53 -0.09
CA TRP A 177 -12.88 20.46 0.80
C TRP A 177 -11.87 20.10 1.89
N LEU A 178 -10.66 20.67 1.85
CA LEU A 178 -9.66 20.51 2.90
C LEU A 178 -9.94 21.47 4.06
N MET A 179 -9.72 20.99 5.27
CA MET A 179 -9.73 21.79 6.48
C MET A 179 -8.65 22.88 6.41
N ALA A 180 -8.99 24.09 6.87
CA ALA A 180 -8.04 25.19 6.99
C ALA A 180 -7.02 24.93 8.11
N VAL A 181 -5.81 25.47 7.93
CA VAL A 181 -4.79 25.53 8.97
C VAL A 181 -5.07 26.71 9.93
N PRO A 182 -4.69 26.62 11.23
CA PRO A 182 -4.07 25.48 11.90
C PRO A 182 -5.04 24.31 12.08
N LEU A 183 -4.55 23.08 11.89
CA LEU A 183 -5.40 21.87 11.92
C LEU A 183 -5.81 21.49 13.35
N ASP A 184 -7.11 21.41 13.60
CA ASP A 184 -7.67 20.74 14.78
C ASP A 184 -8.43 19.46 14.41
N LEU A 185 -7.77 18.31 14.57
CA LEU A 185 -8.34 16.99 14.32
C LEU A 185 -9.07 16.41 15.54
N SER A 186 -9.03 17.09 16.69
CA SER A 186 -9.67 16.61 17.95
C SER A 186 -11.18 16.83 17.97
N GLY A 187 -11.69 17.76 17.16
CA GLY A 187 -13.12 18.00 17.00
C GLY A 187 -13.85 16.73 16.59
N ARG A 188 -15.01 16.47 17.21
CA ARG A 188 -15.88 15.34 16.89
C ARG A 188 -16.96 15.78 15.89
N ASP A 189 -17.20 14.97 14.87
CA ASP A 189 -18.20 15.17 13.82
C ASP A 189 -18.79 13.78 13.50
N ALA A 190 -20.01 13.74 12.99
CA ALA A 190 -20.62 12.49 12.55
C ALA A 190 -19.87 11.87 11.35
N ARG A 191 -19.26 12.72 10.51
CA ARG A 191 -18.41 12.31 9.40
C ARG A 191 -17.06 11.81 9.92
N PRO A 192 -16.55 10.69 9.37
CA PRO A 192 -15.17 10.27 9.63
C PRO A 192 -14.16 11.31 9.15
N THR A 193 -12.97 11.31 9.75
CA THR A 193 -11.86 12.18 9.34
C THR A 193 -10.95 11.44 8.38
N LEU A 194 -10.70 12.02 7.21
CA LEU A 194 -9.67 11.60 6.27
C LEU A 194 -8.45 12.50 6.46
N VAL A 195 -7.29 11.93 6.73
CA VAL A 195 -6.03 12.67 6.82
C VAL A 195 -5.13 12.22 5.68
N ILE A 196 -4.74 13.15 4.84
CA ILE A 196 -3.91 12.95 3.66
C ILE A 196 -2.51 13.47 3.98
N PHE A 197 -1.53 12.58 3.99
CA PHE A 197 -0.13 12.90 4.24
C PHE A 197 0.58 13.11 2.93
N GLU A 198 1.15 14.30 2.76
CA GLU A 198 1.76 14.77 1.51
C GLU A 198 3.08 15.50 1.80
N GLN A 199 3.79 15.85 0.74
CA GLN A 199 4.95 16.72 0.77
C GLN A 199 5.04 17.51 -0.54
N LYS A 200 5.81 18.60 -0.54
CA LYS A 200 5.95 19.49 -1.71
C LYS A 200 6.53 18.82 -2.95
N VAL A 201 7.42 17.85 -2.76
CA VAL A 201 8.06 17.09 -3.86
C VAL A 201 7.48 15.68 -3.83
N CYS A 202 6.38 15.49 -4.55
CA CYS A 202 5.63 14.24 -4.59
C CYS A 202 4.82 14.15 -5.89
N ALA A 203 5.32 13.45 -6.90
CA ALA A 203 4.64 13.33 -8.20
C ALA A 203 3.28 12.63 -8.06
N GLY A 204 3.19 11.63 -7.18
CA GLY A 204 1.92 10.95 -6.88
C GLY A 204 0.89 11.87 -6.21
N CYS A 205 1.33 12.86 -5.43
CA CYS A 205 0.44 13.87 -4.85
C CYS A 205 -0.06 14.82 -5.94
N ASP A 206 0.82 15.26 -6.84
CA ASP A 206 0.45 16.10 -7.98
C ASP A 206 -0.62 15.42 -8.85
N GLU A 207 -0.38 14.17 -9.23
CA GLU A 207 -1.32 13.38 -10.05
C GLU A 207 -2.65 13.18 -9.32
N LEU A 208 -2.62 12.88 -8.02
CA LEU A 208 -3.81 12.67 -7.22
C LEU A 208 -4.69 13.94 -7.15
N HIS A 209 -4.10 15.12 -7.01
CA HIS A 209 -4.85 16.38 -7.01
C HIS A 209 -5.33 16.80 -8.40
N ALA A 210 -4.54 16.55 -9.44
CA ALA A 210 -4.88 16.90 -10.82
C ALA A 210 -5.94 15.97 -11.43
N GLU A 211 -5.87 14.67 -11.14
CA GLU A 211 -6.63 13.64 -11.85
C GLU A 211 -7.43 12.72 -10.93
N GLY A 212 -6.97 12.47 -9.71
CA GLY A 212 -7.61 11.55 -8.77
C GLY A 212 -8.84 12.16 -8.10
N PHE A 213 -8.65 13.21 -7.32
CA PHE A 213 -9.70 13.88 -6.55
C PHE A 213 -10.80 14.54 -7.39
N PRO A 214 -10.51 15.15 -8.56
CA PRO A 214 -11.55 15.79 -9.38
C PRO A 214 -12.54 14.80 -10.01
N ARG A 215 -12.24 13.50 -10.03
CA ARG A 215 -13.14 12.50 -10.61
C ARG A 215 -14.50 12.53 -9.89
N PRO A 216 -15.65 12.53 -10.61
CA PRO A 216 -16.96 12.72 -10.01
C PRO A 216 -17.28 11.76 -8.86
N GLU A 217 -16.94 10.47 -9.00
CA GLU A 217 -17.14 9.47 -7.95
C GLU A 217 -16.32 9.80 -6.69
N VAL A 218 -15.04 10.13 -6.85
CA VAL A 218 -14.13 10.45 -5.76
C VAL A 218 -14.57 11.74 -5.07
N ALA A 219 -14.85 12.79 -5.84
CA ALA A 219 -15.33 14.07 -5.33
C ALA A 219 -16.65 13.92 -4.54
N ALA A 220 -17.56 13.05 -4.98
CA ALA A 220 -18.80 12.77 -4.26
C ALA A 220 -18.55 12.07 -2.92
N LEU A 221 -17.60 11.12 -2.89
CA LEU A 221 -17.23 10.41 -1.66
C LEU A 221 -16.46 11.30 -0.68
N LEU A 222 -15.57 12.18 -1.15
CA LEU A 222 -14.80 13.10 -0.31
C LEU A 222 -15.70 14.02 0.55
N LYS A 223 -16.88 14.42 0.04
CA LYS A 223 -17.86 15.22 0.80
C LYS A 223 -18.36 14.53 2.07
N ARG A 224 -18.22 13.20 2.17
CA ARG A 224 -18.60 12.40 3.35
C ARG A 224 -17.55 12.43 4.46
N PHE A 225 -16.42 13.11 4.25
CA PHE A 225 -15.33 13.20 5.21
C PHE A 225 -15.13 14.63 5.70
N ARG A 226 -14.53 14.74 6.88
CA ARG A 226 -13.69 15.89 7.23
C ARG A 226 -12.28 15.58 6.74
N ALA A 227 -11.83 16.28 5.71
CA ALA A 227 -10.54 15.98 5.10
C ALA A 227 -9.49 17.00 5.54
N ALA A 228 -8.34 16.52 5.99
CA ALA A 228 -7.19 17.34 6.37
C ALA A 228 -5.95 16.91 5.58
N ARG A 229 -5.09 17.87 5.24
CA ARG A 229 -3.79 17.63 4.60
C ARG A 229 -2.68 17.91 5.60
N VAL A 230 -1.79 16.94 5.80
CA VAL A 230 -0.61 17.05 6.66
C VAL A 230 0.65 17.03 5.80
N ASP A 231 1.46 18.07 5.91
CA ASP A 231 2.80 18.08 5.31
C ASP A 231 3.77 17.32 6.21
N ILE A 232 4.27 16.18 5.73
CA ILE A 232 5.17 15.31 6.51
C ILE A 232 6.54 15.95 6.80
N ALA A 233 6.88 17.06 6.16
CA ALA A 233 8.11 17.81 6.39
C ALA A 233 7.90 19.05 7.28
N SER A 234 6.66 19.45 7.56
CA SER A 234 6.37 20.73 8.20
C SER A 234 6.54 20.70 9.72
N ASN A 235 7.08 21.81 10.26
CA ASN A 235 7.13 22.08 11.69
C ASN A 235 5.87 22.80 12.22
N GLU A 236 4.92 23.13 11.34
CA GLU A 236 3.66 23.75 11.77
C GLU A 236 2.90 22.83 12.74
N PRO A 237 2.31 23.37 13.81
CA PRO A 237 1.59 22.55 14.77
C PRO A 237 0.24 22.09 14.22
N LEU A 238 -0.14 20.86 14.57
CA LEU A 238 -1.51 20.36 14.47
C LEU A 238 -1.96 19.82 15.83
N LYS A 239 -3.27 19.75 16.05
CA LYS A 239 -3.87 19.04 17.17
C LYS A 239 -4.40 17.69 16.69
N THR A 240 -3.89 16.58 17.24
CA THR A 240 -4.23 15.21 16.82
C THR A 240 -5.67 14.83 17.16
N PRO A 241 -6.20 13.70 16.64
CA PRO A 241 -7.51 13.18 17.05
C PRO A 241 -7.63 12.87 18.56
N GLN A 242 -6.49 12.73 19.25
CA GLN A 242 -6.39 12.54 20.71
C GLN A 242 -6.19 13.86 21.47
N GLY A 243 -6.18 15.01 20.78
CA GLY A 243 -6.06 16.33 21.40
C GLY A 243 -4.64 16.80 21.68
N LYS A 244 -3.60 16.04 21.32
CA LYS A 244 -2.20 16.42 21.52
C LYS A 244 -1.78 17.44 20.46
N SER A 245 -1.11 18.52 20.86
CA SER A 245 -0.48 19.45 19.93
C SER A 245 0.97 19.05 19.66
N LEU A 246 1.36 18.90 18.40
CA LEU A 246 2.73 18.62 17.96
C LEU A 246 2.93 19.00 16.48
N PRO A 247 4.18 19.15 16.01
CA PRO A 247 4.47 19.39 14.60
C PRO A 247 3.90 18.32 13.68
N MET A 248 3.45 18.73 12.49
CA MET A 248 2.95 17.84 11.43
C MET A 248 3.92 16.67 11.15
N ARG A 249 5.21 17.00 10.97
CA ARG A 249 6.29 16.03 10.76
C ARG A 249 6.37 14.99 11.87
N ASP A 250 6.32 15.43 13.12
CA ASP A 250 6.52 14.55 14.26
C ASP A 250 5.31 13.61 14.44
N TRP A 251 4.11 14.07 14.07
CA TRP A 251 2.93 13.22 14.04
C TRP A 251 2.98 12.18 12.92
N ALA A 252 3.40 12.57 11.71
CA ALA A 252 3.59 11.64 10.59
C ALA A 252 4.59 10.53 10.96
N ARG A 253 5.69 10.87 11.64
CA ARG A 253 6.67 9.90 12.18
C ARG A 253 6.07 8.99 13.25
N GLN A 254 5.28 9.53 14.18
CA GLN A 254 4.58 8.71 15.20
C GLN A 254 3.63 7.69 14.55
N LEU A 255 2.94 8.07 13.48
CA LEU A 255 2.07 7.19 12.70
C LEU A 255 2.83 6.26 11.73
N ARG A 256 4.18 6.39 11.67
CA ARG A 256 5.06 5.63 10.78
C ARG A 256 4.70 5.79 9.30
N ILE A 257 4.29 7.00 8.90
CA ILE A 257 4.03 7.30 7.48
C ILE A 257 5.37 7.28 6.75
N ALA A 258 5.57 6.25 5.94
CA ALA A 258 6.81 6.01 5.20
C ALA A 258 6.78 6.61 3.78
N TYR A 259 5.60 6.95 3.26
CA TYR A 259 5.39 7.28 1.87
C TYR A 259 4.32 8.36 1.67
N THR A 260 4.40 9.10 0.56
CA THR A 260 3.38 10.10 0.17
C THR A 260 2.95 9.90 -1.30
N PRO A 261 1.65 10.04 -1.63
CA PRO A 261 0.56 10.31 -0.70
C PRO A 261 0.25 9.08 0.18
N SER A 262 -0.23 9.34 1.40
CA SER A 262 -0.83 8.33 2.28
C SER A 262 -2.13 8.85 2.87
N PHE A 263 -3.10 7.96 3.08
CA PHE A 263 -4.42 8.28 3.59
C PHE A 263 -4.65 7.52 4.89
N VAL A 264 -4.91 8.24 5.97
CA VAL A 264 -5.29 7.63 7.26
C VAL A 264 -6.70 8.07 7.60
N PHE A 265 -7.54 7.08 7.91
CA PHE A 265 -8.95 7.27 8.17
C PHE A 265 -9.23 7.07 9.64
N PHE A 266 -9.88 8.06 10.25
CA PHE A 266 -10.33 8.01 11.63
C PHE A 266 -11.86 7.97 11.68
N ASP A 267 -12.43 7.14 12.55
CA ASP A 267 -13.86 7.16 12.83
C ASP A 267 -14.27 8.45 13.56
N ALA A 268 -15.58 8.62 13.79
CA ALA A 268 -16.12 9.78 14.51
C ALA A 268 -15.53 9.95 15.93
N GLY A 269 -15.02 8.87 16.54
CA GLY A 269 -14.36 8.88 17.84
C GLY A 269 -12.87 9.24 17.78
N GLY A 270 -12.31 9.48 16.59
CA GLY A 270 -10.89 9.77 16.39
C GLY A 270 -9.99 8.55 16.48
N ARG A 271 -10.54 7.34 16.40
CA ARG A 271 -9.76 6.10 16.33
C ARG A 271 -9.44 5.79 14.88
N GLU A 272 -8.18 5.46 14.61
CA GLU A 272 -7.77 4.99 13.29
C GLU A 272 -8.51 3.68 12.95
N VAL A 273 -9.18 3.64 11.80
CA VAL A 273 -9.97 2.48 11.35
C VAL A 273 -9.46 1.87 10.06
N PHE A 274 -8.76 2.67 9.25
CA PHE A 274 -8.20 2.21 8.00
C PHE A 274 -7.07 3.14 7.56
N ARG A 275 -6.12 2.61 6.80
CA ARG A 275 -5.13 3.42 6.12
C ARG A 275 -4.75 2.81 4.79
N VAL A 276 -4.29 3.68 3.90
CA VAL A 276 -3.68 3.33 2.63
C VAL A 276 -2.37 4.10 2.56
N GLU A 277 -1.28 3.40 2.25
CA GLU A 277 0.01 4.02 2.02
C GLU A 277 0.36 3.82 0.54
N GLY A 278 0.68 4.90 -0.17
CA GLY A 278 0.92 4.86 -1.61
C GLY A 278 -0.15 5.57 -2.44
N TYR A 279 0.23 5.91 -3.67
CA TYR A 279 -0.70 6.38 -4.68
C TYR A 279 -1.69 5.27 -5.05
N LEU A 280 -2.98 5.62 -5.10
CA LEU A 280 -4.05 4.72 -5.52
C LEU A 280 -4.63 5.18 -6.85
N ARG A 281 -4.76 4.23 -7.80
CA ARG A 281 -5.59 4.46 -8.98
C ARG A 281 -7.05 4.71 -8.58
N PRO A 282 -7.83 5.38 -9.45
CA PRO A 282 -9.20 5.83 -9.16
C PRO A 282 -10.12 4.79 -8.54
N PHE A 283 -10.10 3.54 -9.02
CA PHE A 283 -10.94 2.48 -8.45
C PHE A 283 -10.58 2.15 -6.98
N HIS A 284 -9.30 2.08 -6.66
CA HIS A 284 -8.86 1.80 -5.29
C HIS A 284 -9.10 3.01 -4.38
N LEU A 285 -8.89 4.23 -4.89
CA LEU A 285 -9.15 5.47 -4.16
C LEU A 285 -10.64 5.61 -3.82
N SER A 286 -11.54 5.44 -4.79
CA SER A 286 -12.97 5.47 -4.51
C SER A 286 -13.41 4.35 -3.58
N SER A 287 -12.83 3.15 -3.72
CA SER A 287 -13.14 2.03 -2.84
C SER A 287 -12.68 2.25 -1.40
N SER A 288 -11.51 2.86 -1.16
CA SER A 288 -11.04 3.17 0.19
C SER A 288 -11.93 4.21 0.88
N LEU A 289 -12.34 5.24 0.14
CA LEU A 289 -13.29 6.25 0.62
C LEU A 289 -14.67 5.64 0.93
N ASP A 290 -15.19 4.79 0.04
CA ASP A 290 -16.50 4.15 0.28
C ASP A 290 -16.45 3.15 1.45
N TYR A 291 -15.37 2.38 1.56
CA TYR A 291 -15.17 1.40 2.63
C TYR A 291 -15.29 2.03 4.03
N VAL A 292 -14.72 3.23 4.21
CA VAL A 292 -14.80 3.95 5.48
C VAL A 292 -16.11 4.71 5.61
N SER A 293 -16.52 5.47 4.59
CA SER A 293 -17.71 6.32 4.69
C SER A 293 -19.02 5.53 4.83
N SER A 294 -19.10 4.32 4.28
CA SER A 294 -20.23 3.40 4.45
C SER A 294 -20.19 2.63 5.78
N GLY A 295 -19.06 2.64 6.49
CA GLY A 295 -18.83 1.81 7.67
C GLY A 295 -18.61 0.33 7.37
N ALA A 296 -18.36 -0.05 6.11
CA ALA A 296 -18.16 -1.43 5.69
C ALA A 296 -17.05 -2.15 6.48
N TYR A 297 -15.99 -1.41 6.88
CA TYR A 297 -14.89 -1.92 7.70
C TYR A 297 -15.31 -2.58 9.03
N LYS A 298 -16.51 -2.25 9.54
CA LYS A 298 -17.05 -2.85 10.77
C LYS A 298 -17.55 -4.27 10.56
N LYS A 299 -18.00 -4.60 9.35
CA LYS A 299 -18.58 -5.91 8.99
C LYS A 299 -17.60 -6.78 8.22
N GLN A 300 -16.81 -6.17 7.35
CA GLN A 300 -15.75 -6.81 6.58
C GLN A 300 -14.43 -6.10 6.90
N PRO A 301 -13.59 -6.62 7.80
CA PRO A 301 -12.31 -5.99 8.15
C PRO A 301 -11.22 -6.17 7.09
N GLU A 302 -11.36 -7.15 6.19
CA GLU A 302 -10.41 -7.40 5.11
C GLU A 302 -10.78 -6.53 3.90
N PHE A 303 -10.00 -5.48 3.66
CA PHE A 303 -10.28 -4.51 2.59
C PHE A 303 -10.31 -5.19 1.22
N GLN A 304 -9.38 -6.11 0.92
CA GLN A 304 -9.34 -6.83 -0.36
C GLN A 304 -10.66 -7.53 -0.69
N ARG A 305 -11.27 -8.23 0.27
CA ARG A 305 -12.59 -8.86 0.08
C ARG A 305 -13.69 -7.85 -0.23
N PHE A 306 -13.63 -6.67 0.39
CA PHE A 306 -14.57 -5.59 0.10
C PHE A 306 -14.41 -5.08 -1.35
N ILE A 307 -13.17 -4.85 -1.81
CA ILE A 307 -12.92 -4.37 -3.18
C ILE A 307 -13.32 -5.42 -4.22
N GLU A 308 -13.04 -6.70 -3.98
CA GLU A 308 -13.45 -7.81 -4.85
C GLU A 308 -14.97 -7.88 -4.98
N ALA A 309 -15.70 -7.83 -3.86
CA ALA A 309 -17.15 -7.82 -3.86
C ALA A 309 -17.72 -6.59 -4.57
N ARG A 310 -17.14 -5.40 -4.32
CA ARG A 310 -17.49 -4.17 -5.04
C ARG A 310 -17.25 -4.32 -6.55
N ALA A 311 -16.12 -4.90 -6.94
CA ALA A 311 -15.78 -5.10 -8.34
C ALA A 311 -16.73 -6.09 -9.02
N ALA A 312 -17.07 -7.20 -8.36
CA ALA A 312 -18.04 -8.17 -8.87
C ALA A 312 -19.42 -7.53 -9.08
N ALA A 313 -19.91 -6.76 -8.08
CA ALA A 313 -21.20 -6.08 -8.17
C ALA A 313 -21.26 -5.04 -9.31
N ARG A 314 -20.16 -4.34 -9.59
CA ARG A 314 -20.07 -3.39 -10.72
C ARG A 314 -20.02 -4.09 -12.07
N ARG A 315 -19.23 -5.14 -12.20
CA ARG A 315 -19.18 -5.96 -13.42
C ARG A 315 -20.54 -6.57 -13.75
N ALA A 316 -21.29 -7.03 -12.74
CA ALA A 316 -22.65 -7.52 -12.91
C ALA A 316 -23.63 -6.46 -13.44
N LYS A 317 -23.33 -5.17 -13.26
CA LYS A 317 -24.09 -4.03 -13.81
C LYS A 317 -23.58 -3.58 -15.19
N GLY A 318 -22.60 -4.28 -15.77
CA GLY A 318 -22.00 -3.94 -17.06
C GLY A 318 -20.95 -2.82 -17.00
N GLU A 319 -20.52 -2.40 -15.80
CA GLU A 319 -19.49 -1.37 -15.66
C GLU A 319 -18.10 -1.93 -15.99
N LYS A 320 -17.31 -1.18 -16.77
CA LYS A 320 -15.89 -1.49 -17.00
C LYS A 320 -15.06 -0.97 -15.82
N ILE A 321 -14.37 -1.88 -15.15
CA ILE A 321 -13.45 -1.54 -14.05
C ILE A 321 -12.03 -1.50 -14.59
N GLU A 322 -11.47 -0.30 -14.69
CA GLU A 322 -10.07 -0.11 -15.02
C GLU A 322 -9.25 -0.06 -13.72
N LEU A 323 -8.53 -1.14 -13.42
CA LEU A 323 -7.72 -1.24 -12.19
C LEU A 323 -6.40 -0.45 -12.27
N MET A 324 -5.93 -0.18 -13.49
CA MET A 324 -4.60 0.35 -13.79
C MET A 324 -4.58 1.72 -14.46
N LYS A 325 -5.75 2.30 -14.78
CA LYS A 325 -5.89 3.62 -15.39
C LYS A 325 -6.62 4.58 -14.48
#